data_AF-A0A836RDV2-F1
#
_entry.id   AF-A0A836RDV2-F1
#
_cell.length_a   1.000
_cell.length_b   1.000
_cell.length_c   1.000
_cell.angle_alpha   90.00
_cell.angle_beta   90.00
_cell.angle_gamma   90.00
#
_symmetry.space_group_name_H-M   'P 1'
#
loop_
_entity.id
_entity.type
_entity.pdbx_description
1 polymer ?
#
loop_
_entity_poly.entity_id
_entity_poly.type
_entity_poly.pdbx_seq_one_letter_code
_entity_poly.pdbx_strand_id
1 'polypeptide(L)' 'MSPPDPDRINVILATDCGSTTTKAILIEKIDGHYRQTYRGEAPTTVEEPAADVTVGVINAVTEVGELA' A
#
# COMPACT_ATOMS: atom_id res chain seq x y z
N MET A 1 0.36 10.30 -20.52
CA MET A 1 -0.87 9.83 -19.85
C MET A 1 -1.36 10.98 -18.98
N SER A 2 -2.63 11.37 -19.06
CA SER A 2 -3.18 12.42 -18.16
C SER A 2 -3.48 11.83 -16.79
N PRO A 3 -3.39 12.60 -15.69
CA PRO A 3 -3.81 12.12 -14.38
C PRO A 3 -5.29 11.70 -14.41
N PRO A 4 -5.70 10.69 -13.62
CA PRO A 4 -7.10 10.38 -13.44
C PRO A 4 -7.82 11.58 -12.80
N ASP A 5 -9.09 11.73 -13.15
CA ASP A 5 -10.00 12.67 -12.49
C ASP A 5 -10.12 12.31 -10.99
N PRO A 6 -9.70 13.20 -10.07
CA PRO A 6 -9.74 12.92 -8.63
C PRO A 6 -11.12 12.56 -8.09
N ASP A 7 -12.19 13.07 -8.71
CA ASP A 7 -13.56 12.79 -8.26
C ASP A 7 -13.99 11.35 -8.54
N ARG A 8 -13.29 10.65 -9.45
CA ARG A 8 -13.53 9.26 -9.83
C ARG A 8 -12.70 8.25 -9.05
N ILE A 9 -11.83 8.71 -8.14
CA ILE A 9 -11.00 7.83 -7.31
C ILE A 9 -11.85 7.34 -6.13
N ASN A 10 -12.10 6.03 -6.09
CA ASN A 10 -12.86 5.40 -4.98
C ASN A 10 -11.96 4.56 -4.07
N VAL A 11 -10.82 4.12 -4.58
CA VAL A 11 -9.87 3.24 -3.90
C VAL A 11 -8.46 3.75 -4.19
N ILE A 12 -7.65 3.84 -3.14
CA ILE A 12 -6.23 4.17 -3.20
C ILE A 12 -5.49 3.10 -2.40
N LEU A 13 -4.57 2.40 -3.05
CA LEU A 13 -3.58 1.57 -2.38
C LEU A 13 -2.28 2.36 -2.34
N ALA A 14 -1.80 2.68 -1.14
CA ALA A 14 -0.57 3.44 -0.95
C ALA A 14 0.45 2.58 -0.20
N THR A 15 1.70 2.61 -0.65
CA THR A 15 2.80 1.90 -0.01
C THR A 15 3.89 2.87 0.45
N ASP A 16 4.41 2.64 1.65
CA ASP A 16 5.51 3.39 2.25
C ASP A 16 6.69 2.43 2.47
N CYS A 17 7.78 2.64 1.74
CA CYS A 17 8.97 1.81 1.78
C CYS A 17 9.98 2.39 2.77
N GLY A 18 9.75 2.14 4.06
CA GLY A 18 10.66 2.58 5.12
C GLY A 18 11.93 1.74 5.24
N SER A 19 12.85 2.18 6.11
CA SER A 19 14.14 1.51 6.37
C SER A 19 14.03 0.21 7.17
N THR A 20 12.93 0.01 7.89
CA THR A 20 12.71 -1.22 8.70
C THR A 20 11.51 -2.00 8.21
N THR A 21 10.45 -1.31 7.82
CA THR A 21 9.18 -1.91 7.41
C THR A 21 8.70 -1.28 6.12
N THR A 22 8.13 -2.09 5.23
CA THR A 22 7.26 -1.61 4.15
C THR A 22 5.82 -1.72 4.62
N LYS A 23 5.04 -0.64 4.45
CA LYS A 23 3.62 -0.60 4.82
C LYS A 23 2.78 -0.48 3.57
N ALA A 24 1.62 -1.11 3.54
CA ALA A 24 0.58 -0.90 2.54
C ALA A 24 -0.71 -0.52 3.25
N ILE A 25 -1.39 0.53 2.80
CA ILE A 25 -2.70 0.95 3.32
C ILE A 25 -3.72 1.00 2.19
N LEU A 26 -4.90 0.42 2.44
CA LEU A 26 -6.06 0.59 1.58
C LEU A 26 -6.87 1.76 2.11
N ILE A 27 -7.12 2.73 1.24
CA ILE A 27 -7.95 3.89 1.52
C ILE A 27 -9.14 3.84 0.58
N GLU A 28 -10.33 3.77 1.15
CA GLU A 28 -11.58 3.66 0.40
C GLU A 28 -12.47 4.87 0.67
N LYS A 29 -13.20 5.30 -0.36
CA LYS A 29 -14.20 6.37 -0.26
C LYS A 29 -15.52 5.78 0.23
N ILE A 30 -15.80 5.96 1.53
CA ILE A 30 -17.02 5.49 2.19
C ILE A 30 -17.85 6.72 2.59
N ASP A 31 -19.11 6.77 2.17
CA ASP A 31 -20.03 7.89 2.41
C ASP A 31 -19.47 9.25 2.01
N GLY A 32 -18.72 9.29 0.90
CA GLY A 32 -18.10 10.51 0.37
C GLY A 32 -16.77 10.91 1.05
N HIS A 33 -16.31 10.16 2.06
CA HIS A 33 -15.07 10.43 2.79
C HIS A 33 -14.04 9.32 2.57
N TYR A 34 -12.78 9.69 2.35
CA TYR A 34 -11.69 8.73 2.33
C TYR A 34 -11.37 8.25 3.75
N ARG A 35 -11.33 6.93 3.92
CA ARG A 35 -10.98 6.27 5.18
C ARG A 35 -9.94 5.20 4.91
N GLN A 36 -8.93 5.12 5.76
CA GLN A 36 -8.08 3.94 5.81
C GLN A 36 -8.91 2.77 6.33
N THR A 37 -9.08 1.73 5.52
CA THR A 37 -9.91 0.56 5.86
C THR A 37 -9.05 -0.63 6.26
N TYR A 38 -7.93 -0.85 5.56
CA TYR A 38 -7.02 -1.96 5.83
C TYR A 38 -5.56 -1.50 5.80
N ARG A 39 -4.71 -2.26 6.48
CA ARG A 39 -3.27 -2.00 6.60
C ARG A 39 -2.51 -3.31 6.68
N GLY A 40 -1.53 -3.48 5.80
CA GLY A 40 -0.55 -4.56 5.83
C GLY A 40 0.86 -4.00 6.08
N GLU A 41 1.70 -4.78 6.72
CA GLU A 41 3.08 -4.43 7.07
C GLU A 41 4.01 -5.63 6.91
N ALA A 42 5.00 -5.49 6.04
CA ALA A 42 6.08 -6.46 5.90
C ALA A 42 7.42 -5.85 6.34
N PRO A 43 8.41 -6.67 6.75
CA PRO A 43 9.80 -6.23 6.81
C PRO A 43 10.23 -5.61 5.47
N THR A 44 10.99 -4.52 5.53
CA THR A 44 11.57 -3.94 4.30
C THR A 44 12.63 -4.87 3.73
N THR A 45 12.92 -4.70 2.44
CA THR A 45 13.87 -5.53 1.67
C THR A 45 14.89 -4.66 0.92
N VAL A 46 15.13 -3.46 1.45
CA VAL A 46 16.10 -2.49 0.89
C VAL A 46 17.55 -2.98 1.01
N GLU A 47 17.84 -3.84 1.98
CA GLU A 47 19.18 -4.38 2.24
C GLU A 47 19.33 -5.82 1.70
N GLU A 48 20.58 -6.27 1.57
CA GLU A 48 20.90 -7.66 1.27
C GLU A 48 20.35 -8.65 2.32
N PRO A 49 19.99 -9.89 1.94
CA PRO A 49 20.23 -10.53 0.64
C PRO A 49 19.19 -10.25 -0.45
N ALA A 50 18.12 -9.50 -0.14
CA ALA A 50 17.08 -9.18 -1.11
C ALA A 50 17.49 -8.00 -2.00
N ALA A 51 17.87 -6.87 -1.39
CA ALA A 51 18.23 -5.62 -2.06
C ALA A 51 17.21 -5.18 -3.15
N ASP A 52 15.94 -5.45 -2.91
CA ASP A 52 14.82 -5.14 -3.80
C ASP A 52 13.58 -4.80 -2.99
N VAL A 53 13.29 -3.51 -2.87
CA VAL A 53 12.14 -2.98 -2.12
C VAL A 53 10.79 -3.46 -2.65
N THR A 54 10.72 -3.93 -3.90
CA THR A 54 9.47 -4.43 -4.48
C THR A 54 9.01 -5.72 -3.79
N VAL A 55 9.93 -6.52 -3.25
CA VAL A 55 9.60 -7.71 -2.44
C VAL A 55 8.84 -7.31 -1.18
N GLY A 56 9.32 -6.27 -0.48
CA GLY A 56 8.66 -5.71 0.69
C GLY A 56 7.27 -5.15 0.36
N VAL A 57 7.15 -4.48 -0.80
CA VAL A 57 5.87 -3.97 -1.31
C VAL A 57 4.89 -5.11 -1.57
N ILE A 58 5.30 -6.15 -2.31
CA ILE A 58 4.45 -7.30 -2.62
C ILE A 58 3.95 -7.94 -1.33
N ASN A 59 4.84 -8.20 -0.37
CA ASN A 59 4.46 -8.82 0.90
C ASN A 59 3.46 -7.96 1.68
N ALA A 60 3.70 -6.65 1.80
CA ALA A 60 2.79 -5.75 2.52
C ALA A 60 1.42 -5.63 1.83
N VAL A 61 1.39 -5.62 0.50
CA VAL A 61 0.14 -5.59 -0.29
C VAL A 61 -0.60 -6.93 -0.20
N THR A 62 0.12 -8.06 -0.17
CA THR A 62 -0.48 -9.38 0.03
C THR A 62 -1.21 -9.44 1.36
N GLU A 63 -0.63 -8.92 2.45
CA GLU A 63 -1.31 -8.86 3.75
C GLU A 63 -2.57 -7.99 3.71
N VAL A 64 -2.57 -6.86 2.99
CA VAL A 64 -3.81 -6.10 2.75
C VAL A 64 -4.86 -6.95 2.06
N GLY A 65 -4.48 -7.74 1.04
CA GLY A 65 -5.37 -8.62 0.31
C GLY A 65 -5.91 -9.81 1.13
N GLU A 66 -5.23 -10.21 2.21
CA GLU A 66 -5.70 -11.22 3.15
C GLU A 66 -6.69 -10.67 4.19
N LEU A 67 -6.59 -9.36 4.48
CA LEU A 67 -7.43 -8.66 5.45
C LEU A 67 -8.71 -8.08 4.84
N ALA A 68 -8.68 -7.74 3.54
CA ALA A 68 -9.75 -7.08 2.80
C ALA A 68 -10.95 -7.99 2.51
#